data_AF-A0A928W3R6-F1
#
_entry.id   AF-A0A928W3R6-F1
#
_cell.length_a   1.000
_cell.length_b   1.000
_cell.length_c   1.000
_cell.angle_alpha   90.00
_cell.angle_beta   90.00
_cell.angle_gamma   90.00
#
_symmetry.space_group_name_H-M   'P 1'
#
loop_
_entity.id
_entity.type
_entity.pdbx_description
1 polymer ?
#
loop_
_entity_poly.entity_id
_entity_poly.type
_entity_poly.pdbx_seq_one_letter_code
_entity_poly.pdbx_strand_id
1 'polypeptide(L)'
;MIEKIRDYYPINLEKSDKADSLATSGQPTPKQFSLIAQAGYQAVINLALPSSTDALVNEGAIVTNLGMVYVHIPVVWEEPKLEDVKLFFEVMDSLKNYRVWVHCAKNMRVSCFVYLWQKHVLQLPEERARYPMAEIWQPTGVWQELIAQAETNLNLGVTSKDNIAKVISSE
;
A
#
# COMPACT_ATOMS: atom_id res chain seq x y z
N MET A 1 -13.47 8.12 16.38
CA MET A 1 -13.36 8.66 15.01
C MET A 1 -12.06 8.16 14.42
N ILE A 2 -12.04 7.83 13.13
CA ILE A 2 -10.91 7.16 12.47
C ILE A 2 -9.67 8.08 12.37
N GLU A 3 -9.88 9.39 12.44
CA GLU A 3 -8.87 10.45 12.42
C GLU A 3 -7.98 10.46 13.67
N LYS A 4 -8.36 9.70 14.71
CA LYS A 4 -7.54 9.51 15.92
C LYS A 4 -6.63 8.27 15.83
N ILE A 5 -6.65 7.54 14.73
CA ILE A 5 -5.73 6.43 14.50
C ILE A 5 -4.34 7.01 14.23
N ARG A 6 -3.30 6.41 14.80
CA ARG A 6 -1.91 6.86 14.68
C ARG A 6 -1.53 7.01 13.21
N ASP A 7 -0.94 8.16 12.86
CA ASP A 7 -0.45 8.49 11.51
C ASP A 7 -1.46 8.15 10.41
N TYR A 8 -2.74 8.47 10.62
CA TYR A 8 -3.81 8.24 9.66
C TYR A 8 -3.79 9.26 8.51
N TYR A 9 -3.80 8.77 7.27
CA TYR A 9 -3.90 9.58 6.06
C TYR A 9 -4.89 8.94 5.06
N PRO A 10 -6.00 9.62 4.71
CA PRO A 10 -6.86 9.22 3.61
C PRO A 10 -6.20 9.55 2.26
N ILE A 11 -6.40 8.72 1.25
CA ILE A 11 -5.83 8.90 -0.09
C ILE A 11 -6.97 9.03 -1.10
N ASN A 12 -7.05 10.21 -1.70
CA ASN A 12 -8.04 10.54 -2.71
C ASN A 12 -7.63 10.01 -4.09
N LEU A 13 -8.27 8.90 -4.50
CA LEU A 13 -8.11 8.35 -5.83
C LEU A 13 -9.11 9.01 -6.79
N GLU A 14 -8.63 9.97 -7.59
CA GLU A 14 -9.44 10.69 -8.59
C GLU A 14 -10.15 9.81 -9.63
N LYS A 15 -9.71 8.55 -9.78
CA LYS A 15 -10.22 7.60 -10.78
C LYS A 15 -11.38 6.72 -10.29
N SER A 16 -11.90 6.92 -9.08
CA SER A 16 -13.03 6.14 -8.57
C SER A 16 -14.20 7.05 -8.16
N ASP A 17 -15.43 6.63 -8.46
CA ASP A 17 -16.66 7.33 -8.03
C ASP A 17 -16.85 7.39 -6.50
N LYS A 18 -15.86 6.90 -5.72
CA LYS A 18 -15.82 6.93 -4.26
C LYS A 18 -14.59 7.71 -3.82
N ALA A 19 -14.77 8.97 -3.44
CA ALA A 19 -13.74 9.70 -2.69
C ALA A 19 -13.28 8.86 -1.47
N ASP A 20 -11.98 8.89 -1.16
CA ASP A 20 -11.33 8.12 -0.10
C ASP A 20 -11.54 6.59 -0.18
N SER A 21 -11.22 5.96 -1.31
CA SER A 21 -11.25 4.48 -1.42
C SER A 21 -10.04 3.79 -0.78
N LEU A 22 -9.02 4.55 -0.37
CA LEU A 22 -7.80 4.07 0.25
C LEU A 22 -7.47 4.94 1.47
N ALA A 23 -7.07 4.31 2.57
CA ALA A 23 -6.46 5.00 3.69
C ALA A 23 -5.24 4.23 4.21
N THR A 24 -4.32 4.97 4.83
CA THR A 24 -3.12 4.42 5.45
C THR A 24 -3.04 4.80 6.92
N SER A 25 -2.44 3.95 7.75
CA SER A 25 -2.19 4.28 9.15
C SER A 25 -1.04 3.50 9.81
N GLY A 26 -0.69 3.90 11.02
CA GLY A 26 -0.07 3.00 11.99
C GLY A 26 -1.06 1.97 12.54
N GLN A 27 -0.65 1.23 13.57
CA GLN A 27 -1.38 0.08 14.11
C GLN A 27 -2.74 0.50 14.69
N PRO A 28 -3.87 0.03 14.12
CA PRO A 28 -5.17 0.20 14.76
C PRO A 28 -5.32 -0.72 15.96
N THR A 29 -5.97 -0.22 17.00
CA THR A 29 -6.46 -1.02 18.13
C THR A 29 -7.73 -1.82 17.74
N PRO A 30 -8.13 -2.84 18.50
CA PRO A 30 -9.38 -3.57 18.23
C PRO A 30 -10.62 -2.66 18.11
N LYS A 31 -10.72 -1.65 18.98
CA LYS A 31 -11.82 -0.67 18.93
C LYS A 31 -11.76 0.21 17.69
N GLN A 32 -10.56 0.53 17.21
CA GLN A 32 -10.38 1.30 15.98
C GLN A 32 -10.71 0.47 14.73
N PHE A 33 -10.46 -0.84 14.71
CA PHE A 33 -10.95 -1.70 13.62
C PHE A 33 -12.48 -1.67 13.50
N SER A 34 -13.22 -1.63 14.62
CA SER A 34 -14.68 -1.44 14.56
C SER A 34 -15.07 -0.10 13.94
N LEU A 35 -14.31 0.97 14.21
CA LEU A 35 -14.54 2.28 13.59
C LEU A 35 -14.20 2.29 12.09
N ILE A 36 -13.13 1.58 11.69
CA ILE A 36 -12.75 1.39 10.29
C ILE A 36 -13.89 0.69 9.52
N ALA A 37 -14.44 -0.39 10.07
CA ALA A 37 -15.59 -1.08 9.48
C ALA A 37 -16.83 -0.16 9.38
N GLN A 38 -17.14 0.59 10.45
CA GLN A 38 -18.26 1.54 10.46
C GLN A 38 -18.08 2.68 9.46
N ALA A 39 -16.85 3.08 9.16
CA ALA A 39 -16.53 4.06 8.11
C ALA A 39 -16.64 3.48 6.69
N GLY A 40 -17.03 2.21 6.55
CA GLY A 40 -17.29 1.56 5.27
C GLY A 40 -16.05 1.03 4.57
N TYR A 41 -14.91 0.90 5.26
CA TYR A 41 -13.78 0.13 4.75
C TYR A 41 -14.13 -1.36 4.75
N GLN A 42 -13.68 -2.05 3.71
CA GLN A 42 -14.11 -3.42 3.39
C GLN A 42 -12.95 -4.40 3.37
N ALA A 43 -11.71 -3.91 3.28
CA ALA A 43 -10.50 -4.72 3.31
C ALA A 43 -9.41 -4.04 4.15
N VAL A 44 -8.62 -4.85 4.86
CA VAL A 44 -7.45 -4.44 5.62
C VAL A 44 -6.22 -5.18 5.09
N ILE A 45 -5.16 -4.43 4.79
CA ILE A 45 -3.84 -4.96 4.45
C ILE A 45 -2.87 -4.58 5.58
N ASN A 46 -2.30 -5.58 6.25
CA ASN A 46 -1.29 -5.38 7.30
C ASN A 46 0.11 -5.66 6.73
N LEU A 47 1.04 -4.70 6.86
CA LEU A 47 2.45 -4.85 6.47
C LEU A 47 3.42 -5.06 7.65
N ALA A 48 2.92 -5.03 8.88
CA ALA A 48 3.73 -5.21 10.08
C ALA A 48 4.03 -6.70 10.33
N LEU A 49 5.20 -7.00 10.89
CA LEU A 49 5.47 -8.32 11.46
C LEU A 49 4.57 -8.56 12.68
N PRO A 50 4.17 -9.81 12.99
CA PRO A 50 3.51 -10.16 14.25
C PRO A 50 4.29 -9.76 15.51
N SER A 51 5.61 -9.60 15.39
CA SER A 51 6.52 -9.15 16.46
C SER A 51 6.68 -7.62 16.52
N SER A 52 6.00 -6.87 15.66
CA SER A 52 6.10 -5.41 15.64
C SER A 52 5.49 -4.80 16.90
N THR A 53 5.91 -3.58 17.22
CA THR A 53 5.30 -2.79 18.30
C THR A 53 3.79 -2.69 18.10
N ASP A 54 3.04 -2.93 19.18
CA ASP A 54 1.58 -2.89 19.23
C ASP A 54 0.84 -3.95 18.39
N ALA A 55 1.56 -4.91 17.78
CA ALA A 55 0.94 -5.95 16.95
C ALA A 55 -0.08 -6.78 17.75
N LEU A 56 -1.24 -7.04 17.14
CA LEU A 56 -2.30 -7.82 17.76
C LEU A 56 -2.17 -9.29 17.35
N VAL A 57 -2.11 -10.19 18.34
CA VAL A 57 -1.98 -11.64 18.12
C VAL A 57 -3.11 -12.20 17.25
N ASN A 58 -4.32 -11.66 17.38
CA ASN A 58 -5.53 -12.13 16.70
C ASN A 58 -6.11 -11.11 15.71
N GLU A 59 -5.27 -10.25 15.12
CA GLU A 59 -5.73 -9.17 14.23
C GLU A 59 -6.63 -9.67 13.09
N GLY A 60 -6.21 -10.72 12.39
CA GLY A 60 -6.98 -11.29 11.29
C GLY A 60 -8.37 -11.76 11.74
N ALA A 61 -8.48 -12.35 12.94
CA ALA A 61 -9.78 -12.74 13.50
C ALA A 61 -10.63 -11.52 13.86
N ILE A 62 -10.03 -10.45 14.41
CA ILE A 62 -10.73 -9.20 14.72
C ILE A 62 -11.31 -8.58 13.44
N VAL A 63 -10.49 -8.45 12.40
CA VAL A 63 -10.88 -7.83 11.12
C VAL A 63 -11.97 -8.64 10.43
N THR A 64 -11.80 -9.96 10.34
CA THR A 64 -12.77 -10.83 9.66
C THR A 64 -14.10 -10.94 10.41
N ASN A 65 -14.10 -10.94 11.75
CA ASN A 65 -15.33 -10.90 12.54
C ASN A 65 -16.12 -9.59 12.37
N LEU A 66 -15.48 -8.52 11.89
CA LEU A 66 -16.13 -7.26 11.55
C LEU A 66 -16.63 -7.23 10.09
N GLY A 67 -16.53 -8.35 9.36
CA GLY A 67 -17.00 -8.48 7.98
C GLY A 67 -16.07 -7.90 6.92
N MET A 68 -14.82 -7.59 7.28
CA MET A 68 -13.80 -7.08 6.35
C MET A 68 -12.87 -8.21 5.87
N VAL A 69 -12.38 -8.09 4.64
CA VAL A 69 -11.28 -8.92 4.13
C VAL A 69 -10.00 -8.57 4.87
N TYR A 70 -9.18 -9.57 5.20
CA TYR A 70 -7.87 -9.37 5.81
C TYR A 70 -6.77 -10.00 4.97
N VAL A 71 -5.73 -9.22 4.64
CA VAL A 71 -4.52 -9.69 3.97
C VAL A 71 -3.31 -9.28 4.79
N HIS A 72 -2.41 -10.23 5.05
CA HIS A 72 -1.18 -9.99 5.80
C HIS A 72 0.03 -10.22 4.93
N ILE A 73 0.84 -9.17 4.72
CA ILE A 73 2.09 -9.19 3.96
C ILE A 73 3.20 -8.77 4.92
N PRO A 74 3.78 -9.70 5.71
CA PRO A 74 4.73 -9.34 6.75
C PRO A 74 6.06 -8.81 6.17
N VAL A 75 6.29 -7.49 6.23
CA VAL A 75 7.52 -6.87 5.72
C VAL A 75 8.53 -6.63 6.84
N VAL A 76 9.71 -7.26 6.71
CA VAL A 76 10.84 -7.08 7.62
C VAL A 76 11.40 -5.66 7.47
N TRP A 77 11.64 -4.97 8.58
CA TRP A 77 12.04 -3.55 8.52
C TRP A 77 13.47 -3.37 8.00
N GLU A 78 14.36 -4.25 8.44
CA GLU A 78 15.79 -4.22 8.17
C GLU A 78 16.14 -4.79 6.78
N GLU A 79 15.22 -5.53 6.17
CA GLU A 79 15.42 -6.20 4.88
C GLU A 79 14.15 -6.10 4.01
N PRO A 80 13.72 -4.89 3.62
CA PRO A 80 12.53 -4.72 2.79
C PRO A 80 12.82 -5.15 1.35
N LYS A 81 11.90 -5.93 0.74
CA LYS A 81 12.15 -6.60 -0.56
C LYS A 81 11.28 -6.04 -1.68
N LEU A 82 11.84 -6.02 -2.90
CA LEU A 82 11.09 -5.65 -4.10
C LEU A 82 9.95 -6.63 -4.38
N GLU A 83 10.13 -7.90 -4.01
CA GLU A 83 9.11 -8.94 -4.13
C GLU A 83 7.88 -8.65 -3.27
N ASP A 84 8.07 -8.12 -2.05
CA ASP A 84 6.96 -7.71 -1.18
C ASP A 84 6.17 -6.55 -1.79
N VAL A 85 6.86 -5.61 -2.45
CA VAL A 85 6.23 -4.49 -3.17
C VAL A 85 5.37 -5.01 -4.32
N LYS A 86 5.90 -5.97 -5.11
CA LYS A 86 5.15 -6.59 -6.22
C LYS A 86 3.92 -7.33 -5.72
N LEU A 87 4.06 -8.13 -4.66
CA LEU A 87 2.94 -8.82 -4.02
C LEU A 87 1.89 -7.82 -3.52
N PHE A 88 2.32 -6.71 -2.91
CA PHE A 88 1.40 -5.65 -2.50
C PHE A 88 0.63 -5.06 -3.68
N PHE A 89 1.26 -4.87 -4.84
CA PHE A 89 0.56 -4.38 -6.04
C PHE A 89 -0.51 -5.37 -6.54
N GLU A 90 -0.19 -6.66 -6.56
CA GLU A 90 -1.15 -7.71 -6.94
C GLU A 90 -2.35 -7.75 -5.98
N VAL A 91 -2.08 -7.65 -4.67
CA VAL A 91 -3.14 -7.58 -3.66
C VAL A 91 -4.00 -6.33 -3.85
N MET A 92 -3.40 -5.17 -4.10
CA MET A 92 -4.14 -3.93 -4.38
C MET A 92 -5.02 -4.03 -5.63
N ASP A 93 -4.54 -4.66 -6.73
CA ASP A 93 -5.37 -4.89 -7.92
C ASP A 93 -6.54 -5.84 -7.64
N SER A 94 -6.32 -6.91 -6.86
CA SER A 94 -7.39 -7.84 -6.46
C SER A 94 -8.48 -7.16 -5.62
N LEU A 95 -8.13 -6.08 -4.92
CA LEU A 95 -9.01 -5.32 -4.04
C LEU A 95 -9.51 -4.00 -4.65
N LYS A 96 -9.31 -3.75 -5.96
CA LYS A 96 -9.65 -2.46 -6.61
C LYS A 96 -11.10 -1.99 -6.48
N ASN A 97 -12.02 -2.91 -6.21
CA ASN A 97 -13.45 -2.62 -6.01
C ASN A 97 -13.84 -2.42 -4.53
N TYR A 98 -12.88 -2.53 -3.61
CA TYR A 98 -13.06 -2.39 -2.17
C TYR A 98 -12.56 -1.03 -1.69
N ARG A 99 -13.13 -0.52 -0.59
CA ARG A 99 -12.45 0.51 0.22
C ARG A 99 -11.40 -0.17 1.09
N VAL A 100 -10.13 0.15 0.85
CA VAL A 100 -8.98 -0.55 1.45
C VAL A 100 -8.34 0.30 2.54
N TRP A 101 -8.04 -0.34 3.66
CA TRP A 101 -7.25 0.22 4.75
C TRP A 101 -5.89 -0.48 4.81
N VAL A 102 -4.80 0.23 4.61
CA VAL A 102 -3.44 -0.34 4.67
C VAL A 102 -2.74 0.16 5.92
N HIS A 103 -2.21 -0.73 6.76
CA HIS A 103 -1.47 -0.29 7.94
C HIS A 103 -0.20 -1.10 8.19
N CYS A 104 0.67 -0.53 9.02
CA CYS A 104 1.74 -1.25 9.68
C CYS A 104 1.87 -0.74 11.11
N ALA A 105 3.05 -0.81 11.73
CA ALA A 105 3.25 -0.25 13.07
C ALA A 105 3.08 1.28 13.06
N LYS A 106 3.86 2.01 12.26
CA LYS A 106 3.98 3.48 12.31
C LYS A 106 3.70 4.18 10.97
N ASN A 107 2.97 3.52 10.08
CA ASN A 107 2.74 3.94 8.68
C ASN A 107 4.00 4.09 7.79
N MET A 108 5.23 3.96 8.30
CA MET A 108 6.45 4.14 7.51
C MET A 108 6.63 3.10 6.39
N ARG A 109 6.35 1.81 6.64
CA ARG A 109 6.43 0.75 5.60
C ARG A 109 5.41 1.00 4.51
N VAL A 110 4.18 1.27 4.95
CA VAL A 110 3.00 1.46 4.10
C VAL A 110 3.17 2.67 3.22
N SER A 111 3.68 3.77 3.76
CA SER A 111 3.87 4.98 2.98
C SER A 111 4.84 4.78 1.83
N CYS A 112 5.91 4.00 2.00
CA CYS A 112 6.83 3.63 0.92
C CYS A 112 6.13 2.77 -0.15
N PHE A 113 5.40 1.74 0.28
CA PHE A 113 4.70 0.82 -0.63
C PHE A 113 3.61 1.53 -1.44
N VAL A 114 2.86 2.41 -0.77
CA VAL A 114 1.81 3.23 -1.39
C VAL A 114 2.39 4.30 -2.31
N TYR A 115 3.53 4.92 -1.97
CA TYR A 115 4.26 5.80 -2.89
C TYR A 115 4.60 5.07 -4.20
N LEU A 116 5.22 3.90 -4.10
CA LEU A 116 5.59 3.10 -5.26
C LEU A 116 4.36 2.67 -6.06
N TRP A 117 3.26 2.28 -5.40
CA TRP A 117 2.02 1.92 -6.08
C TRP A 117 1.38 3.11 -6.80
N GLN A 118 1.27 4.28 -6.15
CA GLN A 118 0.73 5.49 -6.76
C GLN A 118 1.57 5.94 -7.97
N LYS A 119 2.89 5.82 -7.88
CA LYS A 119 3.78 6.21 -8.97
C LYS A 119 3.75 5.22 -10.13
N HIS A 120 3.93 3.94 -9.87
CA HIS A 120 4.16 2.94 -10.93
C HIS A 120 2.87 2.30 -11.46
N VAL A 121 1.83 2.18 -10.62
CA VAL A 121 0.54 1.58 -11.03
C VAL A 121 -0.45 2.66 -11.43
N LEU A 122 -0.65 3.69 -10.60
CA LEU A 122 -1.59 4.76 -10.94
C LEU A 122 -1.01 5.81 -11.90
N GLN A 123 0.32 5.80 -12.09
CA GLN A 123 1.06 6.76 -12.92
C GLN A 123 0.84 8.20 -12.48
N LEU A 124 0.73 8.44 -11.17
CA LEU A 124 0.61 9.79 -10.63
C LEU A 124 1.94 10.55 -10.76
N PRO A 125 1.89 11.88 -10.97
CA PRO A 125 3.08 12.72 -10.90
C PRO A 125 3.80 12.59 -9.55
N GLU A 126 5.13 12.74 -9.56
CA GLU A 126 6.00 12.59 -8.38
C GLU A 126 5.47 13.31 -7.13
N GLU A 127 5.09 14.59 -7.28
CA GLU A 127 4.57 15.43 -6.20
C GLU A 127 3.33 14.81 -5.54
N ARG A 128 2.45 14.20 -6.33
CA ARG A 128 1.24 13.55 -5.82
C ARG A 128 1.52 12.16 -5.28
N ALA A 129 2.35 11.38 -5.98
CA ALA A 129 2.65 10.00 -5.58
C ALA A 129 3.34 9.95 -4.21
N ARG A 130 4.12 10.98 -3.84
CA ARG A 130 4.83 11.05 -2.56
C ARG A 130 3.93 11.19 -1.34
N TYR A 131 2.68 11.60 -1.49
CA TYR A 131 1.75 11.63 -0.36
C TYR A 131 1.26 10.21 -0.02
N PRO A 132 1.20 9.79 1.26
CA PRO A 132 1.56 10.51 2.47
C PRO A 132 3.00 10.28 2.94
N MET A 133 3.83 9.56 2.19
CA MET A 133 5.23 9.28 2.56
C MET A 133 5.98 10.55 2.97
N ALA A 134 5.92 11.61 2.17
CA ALA A 134 6.60 12.87 2.46
C ALA A 134 6.12 13.56 3.76
N GLU A 135 4.87 13.32 4.18
CA GLU A 135 4.32 13.84 5.44
C GLU A 135 4.80 13.03 6.65
N ILE A 136 4.97 11.72 6.46
CA ILE A 136 5.31 10.80 7.53
C ILE A 136 6.82 10.83 7.80
N TRP A 137 7.64 10.72 6.75
CA TRP A 137 9.09 10.66 6.87
C TRP A 137 9.82 10.73 5.52
N GLN A 138 11.12 11.02 5.56
CA GLN A 138 12.01 10.81 4.43
C GLN A 138 12.69 9.43 4.57
N PRO A 139 12.46 8.49 3.63
CA PRO A 139 13.14 7.20 3.64
C PRO A 139 14.65 7.32 3.59
N THR A 140 15.33 6.51 4.40
CA THR A 140 16.79 6.42 4.50
C THR A 140 17.23 4.96 4.60
N GLY A 141 18.53 4.70 4.39
CA GLY A 141 19.11 3.35 4.47
C GLY A 141 18.42 2.36 3.52
N VAL A 142 18.13 1.15 4.02
CA VAL A 142 17.52 0.06 3.24
C VAL A 142 16.18 0.44 2.58
N TRP A 143 15.44 1.39 3.12
CA TRP A 143 14.18 1.86 2.52
C TRP A 143 14.40 2.82 1.35
N GLN A 144 15.44 3.65 1.42
CA GLN A 144 15.86 4.47 0.28
C GLN A 144 16.40 3.58 -0.85
N GLU A 145 17.16 2.54 -0.50
CA GLU A 145 17.66 1.55 -1.44
C GLU A 145 16.53 0.76 -2.11
N LEU A 146 15.54 0.29 -1.35
CA LEU A 146 14.34 -0.35 -1.92
C LEU A 146 13.65 0.57 -2.92
N ILE A 147 13.44 1.84 -2.57
CA ILE A 147 12.80 2.80 -3.47
C ILE A 147 13.63 2.96 -4.75
N ALA A 148 14.94 3.18 -4.65
CA ALA A 148 15.80 3.32 -5.83
C ALA A 148 15.79 2.06 -6.71
N GLN A 149 15.80 0.87 -6.09
CA GLN A 149 15.66 -0.40 -6.79
C GLN A 149 14.32 -0.48 -7.51
N ALA A 150 13.21 -0.15 -6.83
CA ALA A 150 11.87 -0.16 -7.39
C ALA A 150 11.73 0.81 -8.58
N GLU A 151 12.24 2.04 -8.48
CA GLU A 151 12.27 3.00 -9.59
C GLU A 151 12.97 2.46 -10.85
N THR A 152 14.05 1.71 -10.66
CA THR A 152 14.81 1.11 -11.77
C THR A 152 14.08 -0.09 -12.38
N ASN A 153 13.48 -0.94 -11.54
CA ASN A 153 12.95 -2.24 -11.93
C ASN A 153 11.45 -2.24 -12.29
N LEU A 154 10.69 -1.22 -11.84
CA LEU A 154 9.25 -1.10 -12.07
C LEU A 154 8.90 -0.11 -13.19
N ASN A 155 9.90 0.49 -13.84
CA ASN A 155 9.72 1.29 -15.06
C ASN A 155 9.22 0.43 -16.24
N LEU A 156 7.95 0.04 -16.18
CA LEU A 156 7.17 -0.54 -17.27
C LEU A 156 6.42 0.60 -17.95
N GLY A 157 7.11 1.33 -18.83
CA GLY A 157 6.52 2.50 -19.49
C GLY A 157 7.24 3.11 -20.70
N VAL A 158 8.47 2.68 -21.03
CA VAL A 158 9.09 2.98 -22.33
C VAL A 158 9.78 1.73 -22.87
N THR A 159 8.99 0.70 -23.16
CA THR A 159 9.29 -0.32 -24.18
C THR A 159 8.10 -1.27 -24.26
N SER A 160 7.72 -1.63 -25.48
CA SER A 160 6.68 -2.62 -25.82
C SER A 160 5.22 -2.11 -25.91
N LYS A 161 5.01 -1.10 -26.75
CA LYS A 161 3.97 -1.22 -27.81
C LYS A 161 4.53 -1.10 -29.23
N ASP A 162 5.79 -0.68 -29.41
CA ASP A 162 6.43 -0.54 -30.73
C ASP A 162 7.32 -1.71 -31.18
N ASN A 163 7.47 -2.79 -30.40
CA ASN A 163 8.35 -3.92 -30.76
C ASN A 163 7.64 -5.17 -31.30
N ILE A 164 6.34 -5.10 -31.62
CA ILE A 164 5.62 -6.21 -32.29
C ILE A 164 5.52 -5.98 -33.81
N ALA A 165 5.89 -4.80 -34.32
CA ALA A 165 5.80 -4.46 -35.75
C ALA A 165 7.11 -4.65 -36.54
N LYS A 166 8.20 -5.14 -35.95
CA LYS A 166 9.51 -5.28 -36.63
C LYS A 166 10.07 -6.69 -36.75
N VAL A 167 9.32 -7.73 -36.35
CA VAL A 167 9.75 -9.13 -36.42
C VAL A 167 8.94 -9.96 -37.44
N ILE A 168 7.99 -9.34 -38.15
CA ILE A 168 7.11 -10.06 -39.11
C ILE A 168 7.17 -9.47 -40.54
N SER A 169 8.30 -8.88 -40.93
CA SER A 169 8.51 -8.41 -42.31
C SER A 169 9.92 -8.72 -42.87
N SER A 170 10.51 -9.82 -42.42
CA SER A 170 11.69 -10.40 -43.07
C SER A 170 11.55 -11.91 -43.12
N GLU A 171 10.68 -12.37 -44.01
CA GLU A 171 10.82 -13.57 -44.84
C GLU A 171 9.88 -13.42 -46.05
#